data_AF-A0A6V7KSF4-F1
#
_entry.id   AF-A0A6V7KSF4-F1
#
_cell.length_a   1.000
_cell.length_b   1.000
_cell.length_c   1.000
_cell.angle_alpha   90.00
_cell.angle_beta   90.00
_cell.angle_gamma   90.00
#
_symmetry.space_group_name_H-M   'P 1'
#
loop_
_entity.id
_entity.type
_entity.pdbx_description
1 polymer ?
#
loop_
_entity_poly.entity_id
_entity_poly.type
_entity_poly.pdbx_seq_one_letter_code
_entity_poly.pdbx_strand_id
1 'polypeptide(L)'
;ELSINKASTVGNVRIIDKAVVQPKPVKPKKPLIVLLAMILGGMISTAFVILKTLLHKGIESPEQLEELGINVYASVPLSEWQQKKDKALLSKDKKSNTRSTELLAIGNPTDLAIEAIRSLRTSLHFAMMEAKNNVLMISGASPSIGKTFISANLGAVISQA
;
A
#
# COMPACT_ATOMS: atom_id res chain seq x y z
N GLU A 1 14.20 84.03 -50.89
CA GLU A 1 14.02 82.60 -50.58
C GLU A 1 14.37 82.33 -49.12
N LEU A 2 13.64 81.41 -48.47
CA LEU A 2 13.94 80.76 -47.19
C LEU A 2 13.66 81.53 -45.88
N SER A 3 12.39 81.85 -45.62
CA SER A 3 11.91 82.09 -44.24
C SER A 3 10.50 81.55 -43.96
N ILE A 4 9.99 80.67 -44.83
CA ILE A 4 8.64 80.05 -44.71
C ILE A 4 8.66 78.65 -44.05
N ASN A 5 9.82 78.04 -43.78
CA ASN A 5 9.89 76.67 -43.28
C ASN A 5 10.10 76.51 -41.76
N LYS A 6 9.75 77.50 -40.94
CA LYS A 6 9.79 77.36 -39.46
C LYS A 6 8.44 77.48 -38.76
N ALA A 7 7.36 77.74 -39.50
CA ALA A 7 6.03 77.94 -38.90
C ALA A 7 5.14 76.69 -38.87
N SER A 8 5.63 75.53 -39.31
CA SER A 8 4.81 74.31 -39.40
C SER A 8 5.41 73.12 -38.65
N THR A 9 5.83 73.30 -37.39
CA THR A 9 6.17 72.12 -36.56
C THR A 9 6.19 72.33 -35.05
N VAL A 10 5.45 73.29 -34.49
CA VAL A 10 5.16 73.24 -33.04
C VAL A 10 3.67 72.98 -32.86
N GLY A 11 3.29 71.73 -33.14
CA GLY A 11 1.97 71.24 -32.74
C GLY A 11 1.85 71.37 -31.23
N ASN A 12 0.95 72.24 -30.77
CA ASN A 12 0.67 72.40 -29.35
C ASN A 12 -0.13 71.18 -28.88
N VAL A 13 0.57 70.13 -28.45
CA VAL A 13 -0.05 68.91 -27.99
C VAL A 13 -0.47 69.11 -26.53
N ARG A 14 -1.76 69.38 -26.31
CA ARG A 14 -2.33 69.46 -24.96
C ARG A 14 -2.82 68.08 -24.56
N ILE A 15 -2.16 67.49 -23.57
CA ILE A 15 -2.63 66.25 -22.94
C ILE A 15 -3.94 66.59 -22.22
N ILE A 16 -5.06 66.06 -22.72
CA ILE A 16 -6.40 66.31 -22.16
C ILE A 16 -6.66 65.38 -20.96
N ASP A 17 -6.10 64.16 -20.99
CA ASP A 17 -6.21 63.20 -19.89
C ASP A 17 -4.97 62.29 -19.83
N LYS A 18 -4.52 61.94 -18.63
CA LYS A 18 -3.39 61.02 -18.42
C LYS A 18 -3.93 59.60 -18.34
N ALA A 19 -3.30 58.67 -19.07
CA ALA A 19 -3.66 57.26 -19.01
C ALA A 19 -3.51 56.73 -17.56
N VAL A 20 -4.63 56.41 -16.93
CA VAL A 20 -4.64 55.85 -15.57
C VAL A 20 -4.33 54.36 -15.69
N VAL A 21 -3.13 53.96 -15.28
CA VAL A 21 -2.77 52.55 -15.15
C VAL A 21 -3.44 51.99 -13.89
N GLN A 22 -4.12 50.86 -14.04
CA GLN A 22 -4.65 50.15 -12.87
C GLN A 22 -3.48 49.43 -12.17
N PRO A 23 -3.22 49.70 -10.88
CA PRO A 23 -2.11 49.07 -10.16
C PRO A 23 -2.36 47.59 -9.86
N LYS A 24 -3.61 47.11 -9.98
CA LYS A 24 -3.99 45.72 -9.75
C LYS A 24 -4.50 45.07 -11.05
N PRO A 25 -4.09 43.83 -11.34
CA PRO A 25 -4.58 43.10 -12.51
C PRO A 25 -6.09 42.84 -12.39
N VAL A 26 -6.86 43.16 -13.44
CA VAL A 26 -8.31 42.87 -13.51
C VAL A 26 -8.57 41.37 -13.65
N LYS A 27 -7.70 40.66 -14.37
CA LYS A 27 -7.70 39.20 -14.59
C LYS A 27 -6.23 38.73 -14.73
N PRO A 28 -5.88 37.47 -14.39
CA PRO A 28 -6.70 36.45 -13.74
C PRO A 28 -6.68 36.52 -12.21
N LYS A 29 -7.76 36.07 -11.56
CA LYS A 29 -7.86 35.92 -10.10
C LYS A 29 -7.08 34.69 -9.63
N LYS A 30 -5.74 34.79 -9.59
CA LYS A 30 -4.82 33.71 -9.20
C LYS A 30 -5.24 32.90 -7.96
N PRO A 31 -5.64 33.50 -6.81
CA PRO A 31 -6.02 32.73 -5.64
C PRO A 31 -7.26 31.86 -5.86
N LEU A 32 -8.24 32.35 -6.64
CA LEU A 32 -9.44 31.59 -7.00
C LEU A 32 -9.08 30.39 -7.88
N ILE A 33 -8.17 30.56 -8.83
CA ILE A 33 -7.72 29.48 -9.72
C ILE A 33 -6.97 28.41 -8.92
N VAL A 34 -6.08 28.83 -8.00
CA VAL A 34 -5.34 27.90 -7.14
C VAL A 34 -6.28 27.12 -6.22
N LEU A 35 -7.26 27.80 -5.61
CA LEU A 35 -8.27 27.15 -4.78
C LEU A 35 -9.06 26.09 -5.55
N LEU A 36 -9.55 26.44 -6.75
CA LEU A 36 -10.28 25.51 -7.60
C LEU A 36 -9.40 24.33 -8.06
N ALA A 37 -8.15 24.59 -8.44
CA ALA A 37 -7.20 23.56 -8.82
C ALA A 37 -6.89 22.60 -7.67
N MET A 38 -6.78 23.12 -6.44
CA MET A 38 -6.55 22.30 -5.24
C MET A 38 -7.75 21.38 -4.94
N ILE A 39 -8.97 21.92 -5.04
CA ILE A 39 -10.20 21.13 -4.83
C ILE A 39 -10.32 20.05 -5.90
N LEU A 40 -10.18 20.41 -7.19
CA LEU A 40 -10.26 19.47 -8.31
C LEU A 40 -9.15 18.41 -8.24
N GLY A 41 -7.92 18.82 -7.94
CA GLY A 41 -6.79 17.90 -7.76
C GLY A 41 -7.02 16.91 -6.62
N GLY A 42 -7.57 17.38 -5.50
CA GLY A 42 -7.96 16.52 -4.38
C GLY A 42 -9.01 15.49 -4.77
N MET A 43 -10.09 15.94 -5.44
CA MET A 43 -11.14 15.04 -5.92
C MET A 43 -10.62 13.97 -6.88
N ILE A 44 -9.78 14.35 -7.85
CA ILE A 44 -9.19 13.42 -8.82
C ILE A 44 -8.27 12.42 -8.13
N SER A 45 -7.46 12.88 -7.17
CA SER A 45 -6.57 12.00 -6.39
C SER A 45 -7.35 10.96 -5.59
N THR A 46 -8.39 11.38 -4.87
CA THR A 46 -9.24 10.46 -4.11
C THR A 46 -9.96 9.48 -5.03
N ALA A 47 -10.52 9.96 -6.14
CA ALA A 47 -11.18 9.10 -7.12
C ALA A 47 -10.22 8.05 -7.72
N PHE A 48 -8.97 8.45 -8.00
CA PHE A 48 -7.93 7.55 -8.50
C PHE A 48 -7.56 6.48 -7.47
N VAL A 49 -7.40 6.85 -6.19
CA VAL A 49 -7.11 5.88 -5.12
C VAL A 49 -8.26 4.89 -4.96
N ILE A 50 -9.52 5.36 -4.93
CA ILE A 50 -10.69 4.48 -4.84
C ILE A 50 -10.74 3.53 -6.03
N LEU A 51 -10.56 4.04 -7.25
CA LEU A 51 -10.54 3.20 -8.45
C LEU A 51 -9.43 2.15 -8.39
N LYS A 52 -8.24 2.54 -7.92
CA LYS A 52 -7.13 1.60 -7.73
C LYS A 52 -7.49 0.52 -6.72
N THR A 53 -8.09 0.87 -5.58
CA THR A 53 -8.50 -0.10 -4.56
C THR A 53 -9.58 -1.04 -5.08
N LEU A 54 -10.58 -0.54 -5.81
CA LEU A 54 -11.63 -1.38 -6.42
C LEU A 54 -11.09 -2.36 -7.46
N LEU A 55 -9.99 -2.02 -8.14
CA LEU A 55 -9.31 -2.91 -9.09
C LEU A 55 -8.42 -3.96 -8.41
N HIS A 56 -8.06 -3.79 -7.13
CA HIS A 56 -7.33 -4.82 -6.37
C HIS A 56 -8.33 -5.89 -5.90
N LYS A 57 -8.36 -7.02 -6.61
CA LYS A 57 -9.16 -8.19 -6.23
C LYS A 57 -8.31 -9.14 -5.38
N GLY A 58 -8.32 -8.93 -4.08
CA GLY A 58 -7.71 -9.81 -3.08
C GLY A 58 -8.73 -10.18 -1.99
N ILE A 59 -8.48 -11.27 -1.27
CA ILE A 59 -9.19 -11.58 -0.03
C ILE A 59 -8.54 -10.74 1.07
N GLU A 60 -9.27 -9.78 1.62
CA GLU A 60 -8.74 -8.87 2.64
C GLU A 60 -9.15 -9.26 4.05
N SER A 61 -10.22 -10.04 4.18
CA SER A 61 -10.79 -10.40 5.47
C SER A 61 -11.24 -11.88 5.50
N PRO A 62 -11.15 -12.54 6.67
CA PRO A 62 -11.59 -13.93 6.81
C PRO A 62 -13.10 -14.08 6.61
N GLU A 63 -13.90 -13.05 6.92
CA GLU A 63 -15.36 -13.06 6.76
C GLU A 63 -15.77 -13.25 5.29
N GLN A 64 -14.98 -12.72 4.35
CA GLN A 64 -15.21 -12.94 2.90
C GLN A 64 -15.12 -14.42 2.52
N LEU A 65 -14.30 -15.23 3.22
CA LEU A 65 -14.22 -16.67 3.01
C LEU A 65 -15.39 -17.40 3.68
N GLU A 66 -15.79 -16.96 4.87
CA GLU A 66 -16.92 -17.54 5.59
C GLU A 66 -18.25 -17.31 4.85
N GLU A 67 -18.45 -16.15 4.24
CA GLU A 67 -19.60 -15.87 3.36
C GLU A 67 -19.67 -16.79 2.14
N LEU A 68 -18.52 -17.28 1.68
CA LEU A 68 -18.41 -18.28 0.60
C LEU A 68 -18.57 -19.72 1.11
N GLY A 69 -18.84 -19.92 2.40
CA GLY A 69 -18.99 -21.23 3.04
C GLY A 69 -17.66 -21.93 3.31
N ILE A 70 -16.54 -21.21 3.31
CA ILE A 70 -15.23 -21.76 3.60
C ILE A 70 -14.90 -21.48 5.07
N ASN A 71 -14.77 -22.55 5.86
CA ASN A 71 -14.41 -22.43 7.27
C ASN A 71 -12.95 -22.00 7.44
N VAL A 72 -12.73 -20.88 8.14
CA VAL A 72 -11.40 -20.37 8.44
C VAL A 72 -10.91 -20.91 9.79
N TYR A 73 -9.90 -21.77 9.76
CA TYR A 73 -9.35 -22.38 11.01
C TYR A 73 -8.40 -21.46 11.78
N ALA A 74 -7.66 -20.60 11.09
CA ALA A 74 -6.75 -19.64 11.70
C ALA A 74 -6.41 -18.51 10.72
N SER A 75 -6.14 -17.33 11.28
CA SER A 75 -5.53 -16.20 10.58
C SER A 75 -4.12 -15.99 11.13
N VAL A 76 -3.10 -16.21 10.30
CA VAL A 76 -1.69 -16.13 10.73
C VAL A 76 -1.13 -14.79 10.27
N PRO A 77 -0.75 -13.89 11.20
CA PRO A 77 -0.19 -12.59 10.84
C PRO A 77 1.20 -12.73 10.24
N LEU A 78 1.63 -11.70 9.51
CA LEU A 78 2.99 -11.61 8.99
C LEU A 78 3.98 -11.44 10.14
N SER A 79 4.96 -12.35 10.24
CA SER A 79 6.07 -12.19 11.19
C SER A 79 7.14 -11.23 10.63
N GLU A 80 7.28 -10.08 11.28
CA GLU A 80 8.33 -9.11 11.00
C GLU A 80 9.74 -9.69 11.21
N TRP A 81 9.90 -10.57 12.21
CA TRP A 81 11.17 -11.21 12.49
C TRP A 81 11.59 -12.16 11.36
N GLN A 82 10.65 -12.98 10.89
CA GLN A 82 10.89 -13.88 9.76
C GLN A 82 11.19 -13.07 8.49
N GLN A 83 10.41 -12.03 8.21
CA GLN A 83 10.60 -11.19 7.03
C GLN A 83 11.99 -10.53 7.00
N LYS A 84 12.48 -10.06 8.15
CA LYS A 84 13.84 -9.47 8.26
C LYS A 84 14.91 -10.51 7.99
N LYS A 85 14.78 -11.73 8.53
CA LYS A 85 15.72 -12.83 8.26
C LYS A 85 15.70 -13.24 6.79
N ASP A 86 14.53 -13.38 6.18
CA ASP A 86 14.38 -13.74 4.78
C ASP A 86 15.03 -12.68 3.87
N LYS A 87 14.81 -11.39 4.16
CA LYS A 87 15.49 -10.27 3.47
C LYS A 87 17.00 -10.31 3.63
N ALA A 88 17.50 -10.56 4.84
CA ALA A 88 18.94 -10.64 5.11
C ALA A 88 19.62 -11.80 4.37
N LEU A 89 18.91 -12.92 4.19
CA LEU A 89 19.38 -14.07 3.40
C LEU A 89 19.43 -13.79 1.91
N LEU A 90 18.46 -13.03 1.39
CA LEU A 90 18.44 -12.62 -0.01
C LEU A 90 19.56 -11.61 -0.34
N SER A 91 19.96 -10.79 0.63
CA SER A 91 21.01 -9.77 0.48
C SER A 91 22.44 -10.30 0.65
N LYS A 92 22.65 -11.46 1.29
CA LYS A 92 23.97 -12.09 1.38
C LYS A 92 24.22 -12.97 0.15
N ASP A 93 25.32 -12.70 -0.54
CA ASP A 93 25.78 -13.44 -1.72
C ASP A 93 25.61 -14.96 -1.59
N LYS A 94 25.21 -15.58 -2.70
CA LYS A 94 24.89 -17.01 -2.97
C LYS A 94 25.93 -18.07 -2.55
N LYS A 95 26.92 -17.77 -1.69
CA LYS A 95 27.96 -18.70 -1.25
C LYS A 95 27.68 -19.43 0.06
N SER A 96 26.67 -19.03 0.83
CA SER A 96 26.23 -19.78 2.00
C SER A 96 24.93 -20.48 1.69
N ASN A 97 24.96 -21.80 1.49
CA ASN A 97 23.79 -22.67 1.34
C ASN A 97 22.98 -22.79 2.66
N THR A 98 23.08 -21.78 3.51
CA THR A 98 22.40 -21.66 4.79
C THR A 98 21.06 -21.01 4.50
N ARG A 99 20.13 -21.77 3.89
CA ARG A 99 18.70 -21.51 4.11
C ARG A 99 18.54 -21.26 5.61
N SER A 100 17.82 -20.21 6.03
CA SER A 100 17.49 -19.96 7.44
C SER A 100 17.24 -21.28 8.15
N THR A 101 18.24 -21.80 8.86
CA THR A 101 18.18 -23.14 9.46
C THR A 101 17.28 -23.15 10.69
N GLU A 102 16.87 -21.97 11.12
CA GLU A 102 16.06 -21.78 12.30
C GLU A 102 14.61 -21.53 11.88
N LEU A 103 13.79 -22.52 12.20
CA LEU A 103 12.35 -22.47 12.07
C LEU A 103 11.77 -21.46 13.07
N LEU A 104 10.77 -20.67 12.66
CA LEU A 104 10.24 -19.56 13.47
C LEU A 104 9.78 -20.03 14.86
N ALA A 105 9.15 -21.19 14.96
CA ALA A 105 8.70 -21.76 16.24
C ALA A 105 9.83 -22.08 17.23
N ILE A 106 11.08 -22.17 16.75
CA ILE A 106 12.27 -22.40 17.59
C ILE A 106 13.00 -21.08 17.85
N GLY A 107 13.21 -20.27 16.79
CA GLY A 107 14.01 -19.05 16.91
C GLY A 107 13.28 -17.87 17.55
N ASN A 108 11.95 -17.80 17.42
CA ASN A 108 11.13 -16.83 18.12
C ASN A 108 9.77 -17.44 18.51
N PRO A 109 9.73 -18.28 19.56
CA PRO A 109 8.50 -18.96 19.97
C PRO A 109 7.39 -18.01 20.43
N THR A 110 7.72 -16.78 20.83
CA THR A 110 6.77 -15.77 21.32
C THR A 110 6.21 -14.88 20.20
N ASP A 111 6.54 -15.16 18.93
CA ASP A 111 6.00 -14.43 17.79
C ASP A 111 4.48 -14.63 17.65
N LEU A 112 3.76 -13.58 17.24
CA LEU A 112 2.32 -13.62 17.00
C LEU A 112 1.93 -14.67 15.94
N ALA A 113 2.79 -14.88 14.94
CA ALA A 113 2.55 -15.93 13.95
C ALA A 113 2.59 -17.33 14.56
N ILE A 114 3.46 -17.56 15.56
CA ILE A 114 3.53 -18.84 16.27
C ILE A 114 2.36 -19.00 17.22
N GLU A 115 1.91 -17.93 17.87
CA GLU A 115 0.71 -17.97 18.69
C GLU A 115 -0.54 -18.32 17.86
N ALA A 116 -0.68 -17.73 16.67
CA ALA A 116 -1.74 -18.11 15.74
C ALA A 116 -1.67 -19.59 15.32
N ILE A 117 -0.46 -20.15 15.17
CA ILE A 117 -0.26 -21.58 14.88
C ILE A 117 -0.59 -22.46 16.11
N ARG A 118 -0.37 -21.98 17.35
CA ARG A 118 -0.85 -22.66 18.56
C ARG A 118 -2.37 -22.66 18.63
N SER A 119 -3.01 -21.56 18.27
CA SER A 119 -4.48 -21.50 18.14
C SER A 119 -4.96 -22.48 17.07
N LEU A 120 -4.30 -22.52 15.90
CA LEU A 120 -4.59 -23.48 14.83
C LEU A 120 -4.50 -24.92 15.32
N ARG A 121 -3.44 -25.27 16.09
CA ARG A 121 -3.30 -26.61 16.70
C ARG A 121 -4.51 -26.95 17.55
N THR A 122 -4.97 -26.04 18.41
CA THR A 122 -6.13 -26.28 19.27
C THR A 122 -7.40 -26.46 18.45
N SER A 123 -7.67 -25.59 17.48
CA SER A 123 -8.83 -25.73 16.57
C SER A 123 -8.80 -27.05 15.80
N LEU A 124 -7.61 -27.43 15.33
CA LEU A 124 -7.41 -28.67 14.60
C LEU A 124 -7.56 -29.90 15.49
N HIS A 125 -7.12 -29.84 16.75
CA HIS A 125 -7.34 -30.92 17.72
C HIS A 125 -8.82 -31.25 17.83
N PHE A 126 -9.68 -30.24 17.97
CA PHE A 126 -11.13 -30.43 17.98
C PHE A 126 -11.66 -30.95 16.64
N ALA A 127 -11.21 -30.39 15.52
CA ALA A 127 -11.65 -30.84 14.20
C ALA A 127 -11.24 -32.28 13.87
N MET A 128 -10.10 -32.75 14.40
CA MET A 128 -9.59 -34.10 14.18
C MET A 128 -10.14 -35.13 15.16
N MET A 129 -10.80 -34.74 16.26
CA MET A 129 -11.42 -35.70 17.18
C MET A 129 -12.53 -36.52 16.51
N GLU A 130 -13.23 -35.95 15.54
CA GLU A 130 -14.28 -36.64 14.76
C GLU A 130 -13.75 -37.29 13.48
N ALA A 131 -12.46 -37.12 13.17
CA ALA A 131 -11.86 -37.64 11.95
C ALA A 131 -11.55 -39.14 12.06
N LYS A 132 -11.64 -39.86 10.93
CA LYS A 132 -11.36 -41.31 10.87
C LYS A 132 -9.88 -41.65 11.03
N ASN A 133 -8.97 -40.70 10.78
CA ASN A 133 -7.54 -40.91 10.81
C ASN A 133 -6.77 -39.65 11.26
N ASN A 134 -5.50 -39.85 11.60
CA ASN A 134 -4.61 -38.81 12.10
C ASN A 134 -3.73 -38.22 10.99
N VAL A 135 -4.22 -38.21 9.75
CA VAL A 135 -3.46 -37.76 8.57
C VAL A 135 -4.00 -36.41 8.11
N LEU A 136 -3.17 -35.37 8.25
CA LEU A 136 -3.50 -34.01 7.80
C LEU A 136 -2.70 -33.66 6.53
N MET A 137 -3.41 -33.24 5.48
CA MET A 137 -2.79 -32.67 4.28
C MET A 137 -2.89 -31.13 4.31
N ILE A 138 -1.78 -30.45 4.11
CA ILE A 138 -1.72 -28.98 3.97
C ILE A 138 -1.42 -28.64 2.51
N SER A 139 -2.33 -27.90 1.88
CA SER A 139 -2.21 -27.44 0.49
C SER A 139 -2.65 -25.98 0.39
N GLY A 140 -2.64 -25.40 -0.81
CA GLY A 140 -3.26 -24.10 -1.02
C GLY A 140 -3.16 -23.60 -2.46
N ALA A 141 -3.84 -22.50 -2.74
CA ALA A 141 -4.24 -22.07 -4.08
C ALA A 141 -3.09 -21.79 -5.07
N SER A 142 -2.00 -21.16 -4.63
CA SER A 142 -0.92 -20.67 -5.52
C SER A 142 0.48 -20.92 -4.97
N PRO A 143 1.54 -20.96 -5.79
CA PRO A 143 2.92 -21.02 -5.29
C PRO A 143 3.26 -19.87 -4.33
N SER A 144 4.21 -20.10 -3.42
CA SER A 144 4.76 -19.07 -2.52
C SER A 144 3.81 -18.40 -1.52
N ILE A 145 2.64 -18.98 -1.24
CA ILE A 145 1.68 -18.46 -0.24
C ILE A 145 1.97 -18.84 1.22
N GLY A 146 3.09 -19.53 1.50
CA GLY A 146 3.45 -19.93 2.86
C GLY A 146 3.02 -21.34 3.31
N LYS A 147 2.59 -22.23 2.39
CA LYS A 147 2.25 -23.64 2.71
C LYS A 147 3.30 -24.34 3.56
N THR A 148 4.56 -24.32 3.11
CA THR A 148 5.70 -24.96 3.78
C THR A 148 6.00 -24.33 5.14
N PHE A 149 5.80 -23.02 5.26
CA PHE A 149 5.97 -22.29 6.51
C PHE A 149 4.95 -22.77 7.56
N ILE A 150 3.67 -22.88 7.17
CA ILE A 150 2.62 -23.39 8.06
C ILE A 150 2.88 -24.85 8.43
N SER A 151 3.18 -25.71 7.45
CA SER A 151 3.37 -27.14 7.73
C SER A 151 4.54 -27.43 8.66
N ALA A 152 5.67 -26.75 8.46
CA ALA A 152 6.87 -26.97 9.26
C ALA A 152 6.66 -26.44 10.69
N ASN A 153 6.12 -25.22 10.84
CA ASN A 153 5.90 -24.63 12.16
C ASN A 153 4.78 -25.34 12.94
N LEU A 154 3.72 -25.77 12.27
CA LEU A 154 2.68 -26.57 12.90
C LEU A 154 3.23 -27.90 13.41
N GLY A 155 4.06 -28.59 12.61
CA GLY A 155 4.74 -29.81 13.05
C GLY A 155 5.61 -29.58 14.29
N ALA A 156 6.38 -28.49 14.32
CA ALA A 156 7.18 -28.12 15.49
C ALA A 156 6.30 -27.83 16.73
N VAL A 157 5.22 -27.07 16.57
CA VAL A 157 4.29 -26.73 17.66
C VAL A 157 3.51 -27.95 18.18
N ILE A 158 3.21 -28.93 17.33
CA ILE A 158 2.62 -30.21 17.73
C ILE A 158 3.64 -31.05 18.51
N SER A 159 4.90 -31.07 18.07
CA SER A 159 5.97 -31.86 18.74
C SER A 159 6.39 -31.34 20.12
N GLN A 160 6.08 -30.07 20.43
CA GLN A 160 6.37 -29.45 21.72
C GLN A 160 5.30 -29.75 22.79
N ALA A 161 4.19 -30.38 22.40
CA ALA A 161 3.17 -30.88 23.31
C ALA A 161 3.51 -32.31 23.75
#